data_AF-A0ABD2NB30-F1
#
_entry.id   AF-A0ABD2NB30-F1
#
_cell.length_a   1.000
_cell.length_b   1.000
_cell.length_c   1.000
_cell.angle_alpha   90.00
_cell.angle_beta   90.00
_cell.angle_gamma   90.00
#
_symmetry.space_group_name_H-M   'P 1'
#
loop_
_entity.id
_entity.type
_entity.pdbx_description
1 polymer ?
#
loop_
_entity_poly.entity_id
_entity_poly.type
_entity_poly.pdbx_seq_one_letter_code
_entity_poly.pdbx_strand_id
1 'polypeptide(L)'
;MLSIDSNDSRIGAQKVLLFVEKYIIYTLINCPSKMIIPVRCFTCGKVIGNKWETYLGLLQAEYTEGDALDALGLKRYCCRRMLLGHVDLIEKLLNYAPLEK
;
A
#
# COMPACT_ATOMS: atom_id res chain seq x y z
N MET A 1 -1.41 5.04 33.87
CA MET A 1 -2.52 4.65 32.98
C MET A 1 -3.22 5.94 32.59
N LEU A 2 -2.53 6.79 31.83
CA LEU A 2 -3.04 8.11 31.48
C LEU A 2 -3.75 7.99 30.14
N SER A 3 -5.06 8.18 30.20
CA SER A 3 -5.85 8.79 29.14
C SER A 3 -5.04 9.95 28.55
N ILE A 4 -4.81 9.93 27.24
CA ILE A 4 -4.27 11.09 26.54
C ILE A 4 -5.34 11.55 25.58
N ASP A 5 -5.70 12.79 25.83
CA ASP A 5 -6.87 13.49 25.38
C ASP A 5 -6.79 13.88 23.90
N SER A 6 -7.98 14.01 23.33
CA SER A 6 -8.30 14.75 22.14
C SER A 6 -7.76 16.19 22.26
N ASN A 7 -6.69 16.53 21.53
CA ASN A 7 -6.26 17.88 21.06
C ASN A 7 -4.77 18.21 21.29
N ASP A 8 -3.88 17.63 20.47
CA ASP A 8 -2.74 18.36 19.88
C ASP A 8 -2.41 17.77 18.51
N SER A 9 -3.25 18.11 17.52
CA SER A 9 -3.21 17.54 16.17
C SER A 9 -2.50 18.43 15.15
N ARG A 10 -1.70 19.43 15.56
CA ARG A 10 -1.07 20.37 14.59
C ARG A 10 0.43 20.64 14.72
N ILE A 11 1.11 20.38 15.85
CA ILE A 11 2.58 20.59 15.97
C ILE A 11 3.38 19.28 15.84
N GLY A 12 2.75 18.13 16.12
CA GLY A 12 3.34 16.80 15.86
C GLY A 12 3.53 16.49 14.38
N ALA A 13 2.70 17.06 13.49
CA ALA A 13 2.70 16.73 12.06
C ALA A 13 4.05 16.99 11.37
N GLN A 14 4.73 18.12 11.65
CA GLN A 14 5.97 18.50 10.95
C GLN A 14 7.20 17.66 11.37
N LYS A 15 7.32 17.30 12.66
CA LYS A 15 8.41 16.45 13.17
C LYS A 15 8.17 14.95 12.90
N VAL A 16 6.90 14.52 12.90
CA VAL A 16 6.51 13.18 12.44
C VAL A 16 6.81 13.04 10.95
N LEU A 17 6.59 14.06 10.12
CA LEU A 17 6.88 14.00 8.69
C LEU A 17 8.37 13.68 8.40
N LEU A 18 9.32 14.34 9.07
CA LEU A 18 10.76 14.08 8.87
C LEU A 18 11.24 12.75 9.48
N PHE A 19 10.58 12.26 10.54
CA PHE A 19 10.84 10.93 11.12
C PHE A 19 10.27 9.82 10.24
N VAL A 20 9.09 10.04 9.66
CA VAL A 20 8.44 9.15 8.68
C VAL A 20 9.22 9.13 7.37
N GLU A 21 9.72 10.27 6.86
CA GLU A 21 10.54 10.30 5.65
C GLU A 21 11.85 9.49 5.78
N LYS A 22 12.55 9.57 6.92
CA LYS A 22 13.78 8.75 7.14
C LYS A 22 13.48 7.27 7.44
N TYR A 23 12.37 6.96 8.11
CA TYR A 23 11.97 5.57 8.42
C TYR A 23 11.36 4.84 7.19
N ILE A 24 10.71 5.59 6.28
CA ILE A 24 10.24 5.10 4.97
C ILE A 24 11.44 4.65 4.13
N ILE A 25 12.52 5.43 4.02
CA ILE A 25 13.71 5.06 3.24
C ILE A 25 14.37 3.76 3.75
N TYR A 26 14.47 3.56 5.08
CA TYR A 26 15.03 2.33 5.65
C TYR A 26 14.14 1.08 5.47
N THR A 27 12.82 1.25 5.34
CA THR A 27 11.88 0.15 5.07
C THR A 27 11.79 -0.18 3.57
N LEU A 28 12.11 0.79 2.69
CA LEU A 28 12.18 0.62 1.24
C LEU A 28 13.38 -0.25 0.77
N ILE A 29 14.46 -0.36 1.54
CA ILE A 29 15.67 -1.14 1.17
C ILE A 29 15.48 -2.66 1.35
N ASN A 30 14.52 -3.11 2.18
CA ASN A 30 14.28 -4.54 2.44
C ASN A 30 12.98 -5.11 1.83
N CYS A 31 12.25 -4.36 1.00
CA CYS A 31 11.03 -4.88 0.36
C CYS A 31 11.37 -5.56 -0.98
N PRO A 32 11.26 -6.89 -1.10
CA PRO A 32 11.55 -7.59 -2.34
C PRO A 32 10.45 -7.30 -3.37
N SER A 33 10.76 -6.39 -4.30
CA SER A 33 10.21 -6.28 -5.66
C SER A 33 8.74 -6.68 -5.84
N LYS A 34 7.85 -5.69 -6.01
CA LYS A 34 6.79 -5.83 -7.01
C LYS A 34 6.35 -4.50 -7.60
N MET A 35 6.88 -4.28 -8.80
CA MET A 35 6.25 -3.46 -9.83
C MET A 35 5.05 -4.23 -10.40
N ILE A 36 3.96 -3.48 -10.62
CA ILE A 36 2.64 -3.88 -11.15
C ILE A 36 1.97 -5.07 -10.44
N ILE A 37 0.66 -4.98 -10.26
CA ILE A 37 -0.11 -6.04 -9.61
C ILE A 37 -0.06 -7.30 -10.47
N PRO A 38 0.32 -8.45 -9.88
CA PRO A 38 0.28 -9.69 -10.62
C PRO A 38 -1.17 -10.05 -10.96
N VAL A 39 -1.40 -10.45 -12.21
CA VAL A 39 -2.73 -10.88 -12.69
C VAL A 39 -3.29 -12.02 -11.81
N ARG A 40 -2.42 -12.93 -11.36
CA ARG A 40 -2.75 -14.06 -10.47
C ARG A 40 -1.83 -14.13 -9.25
N CYS A 41 -2.37 -14.64 -8.15
CA CYS A 41 -1.63 -14.99 -6.93
C CYS A 41 -0.56 -16.07 -7.19
N PHE A 42 0.71 -15.82 -6.87
CA PHE A 42 1.81 -16.77 -7.10
C PHE A 42 1.65 -18.12 -6.38
N THR A 43 0.96 -18.14 -5.24
CA THR A 43 0.80 -19.36 -4.44
C THR A 43 -0.48 -20.12 -4.79
N CYS A 44 -1.54 -19.41 -5.17
CA CYS A 44 -2.90 -19.92 -5.17
C CYS A 44 -3.63 -19.79 -6.50
N GLY A 45 -3.06 -19.09 -7.48
CA GLY A 45 -3.60 -18.97 -8.84
C GLY A 45 -4.90 -18.16 -8.97
N LYS A 46 -5.47 -17.67 -7.86
CA LYS A 46 -6.65 -16.79 -7.87
C LYS A 46 -6.32 -15.48 -8.60
N VAL A 47 -7.26 -15.00 -9.41
CA VAL A 47 -7.16 -13.72 -10.13
C VAL A 47 -7.24 -12.57 -9.12
N ILE A 48 -6.23 -11.69 -9.15
CA ILE A 48 -6.08 -10.53 -8.24
C ILE A 48 -6.04 -9.20 -9.00
N GLY A 49 -5.58 -9.18 -10.26
CA GLY A 49 -5.47 -7.93 -11.03
C GLY A 49 -6.75 -7.09 -11.08
N ASN A 50 -7.91 -7.72 -11.16
CA ASN A 50 -9.20 -7.05 -11.30
C ASN A 50 -9.72 -6.38 -10.00
N LYS A 51 -9.04 -6.57 -8.87
CA LYS A 51 -9.54 -6.18 -7.54
C LYS A 51 -8.91 -4.92 -6.97
N TRP A 52 -7.91 -4.37 -7.66
CA TRP A 52 -7.14 -3.24 -7.15
C TRP A 52 -7.95 -1.95 -7.07
N GLU A 53 -8.64 -1.61 -8.15
CA GLU A 53 -9.46 -0.39 -8.21
C GLU A 53 -10.58 -0.43 -7.15
N THR A 54 -11.18 -1.59 -6.96
CA THR A 54 -12.20 -1.80 -5.93
C THR A 54 -11.61 -1.68 -4.53
N TYR A 55 -10.38 -2.15 -4.30
CA TYR A 55 -9.68 -1.97 -3.04
C TYR A 55 -9.41 -0.48 -2.74
N LEU A 56 -8.94 0.28 -3.74
CA LEU A 56 -8.74 1.73 -3.60
C LEU A 56 -10.05 2.47 -3.30
N GLY A 57 -11.14 2.12 -3.98
CA GLY A 57 -12.46 2.70 -3.72
C GLY A 57 -12.96 2.42 -2.30
N LEU A 58 -12.68 1.24 -1.75
CA LEU A 58 -13.02 0.90 -0.36
C LEU A 58 -12.18 1.70 0.65
N LEU A 59 -10.90 1.90 0.38
CA LEU A 59 -10.04 2.74 1.22
C LEU A 59 -10.47 4.22 1.20
N GLN A 60 -10.90 4.73 0.05
CA GLN A 60 -11.47 6.08 -0.06
C GLN A 60 -12.79 6.23 0.72
N ALA A 61 -13.54 5.14 0.87
CA ALA A 61 -14.75 5.08 1.69
C ALA A 61 -14.48 4.85 3.19
N GLU A 62 -13.24 5.06 3.66
CA GLU A 62 -12.80 4.94 5.06
C GLU A 62 -12.96 3.54 5.68
N TYR A 63 -12.97 2.48 4.86
CA TYR A 63 -12.91 1.11 5.39
C TYR A 63 -11.52 0.78 5.92
N THR A 64 -11.47 -0.08 6.96
CA THR A 64 -10.20 -0.66 7.40
C THR A 64 -9.63 -1.60 6.32
N GLU A 65 -8.30 -1.66 6.22
CA GLU A 65 -7.60 -2.48 5.22
C GLU A 65 -7.98 -3.96 5.33
N GLY A 66 -8.20 -4.45 6.55
CA GLY A 66 -8.65 -5.81 6.83
C GLY A 66 -10.05 -6.08 6.29
N ASP A 67 -11.00 -5.20 6.60
CA ASP A 67 -12.40 -5.34 6.19
C ASP A 67 -12.56 -5.20 4.67
N ALA A 68 -11.77 -4.31 4.05
CA ALA A 68 -11.74 -4.15 2.60
C ALA A 68 -11.27 -5.44 1.90
N LEU A 69 -10.23 -6.10 2.43
CA LEU A 69 -9.75 -7.38 1.88
C LEU A 69 -10.76 -8.52 2.06
N ASP A 70 -11.55 -8.49 3.13
CA ASP A 70 -12.63 -9.44 3.39
C ASP A 70 -13.83 -9.22 2.48
N ALA A 71 -14.23 -7.97 2.22
CA ALA A 71 -15.25 -7.61 1.25
C ALA A 71 -14.89 -8.09 -0.18
N LEU A 72 -13.61 -8.09 -0.54
CA LEU A 72 -13.10 -8.62 -1.81
C LEU A 72 -13.07 -10.15 -1.88
N GLY A 73 -13.42 -10.87 -0.80
CA GLY A 73 -13.44 -12.33 -0.75
C GLY A 73 -12.05 -12.98 -0.74
N LEU A 74 -11.04 -12.26 -0.20
CA LEU A 74 -9.66 -12.72 -0.10
C LEU A 74 -9.35 -13.30 1.29
N LYS A 75 -9.94 -14.45 1.62
CA LYS A 75 -9.74 -15.08 2.95
C LYS A 75 -8.33 -15.62 3.18
N ARG A 76 -7.60 -16.03 2.13
CA ARG A 76 -6.26 -16.62 2.25
C ARG A 76 -5.17 -15.54 2.33
N TYR A 77 -4.26 -15.69 3.28
CA TYR A 77 -3.11 -14.79 3.48
C TYR A 77 -2.25 -14.60 2.22
N CYS A 78 -2.12 -15.65 1.40
CA CYS A 78 -1.33 -15.61 0.17
C CYS A 78 -1.87 -14.61 -0.88
N CYS A 79 -3.19 -14.41 -0.92
CA CYS A 79 -3.80 -13.38 -1.76
C CYS A 79 -3.63 -11.99 -1.15
N ARG A 80 -3.83 -11.87 0.17
CA ARG A 80 -3.77 -10.58 0.88
C ARG A 80 -2.39 -9.93 0.76
N ARG A 81 -1.33 -10.73 0.85
CA ARG A 81 0.06 -10.24 0.64
C ARG A 81 0.27 -9.56 -0.71
N MET A 82 -0.46 -9.96 -1.75
CA MET A 82 -0.29 -9.38 -3.09
C MET A 82 -0.85 -7.96 -3.19
N LEU A 83 -1.91 -7.64 -2.45
CA LEU A 83 -2.45 -6.27 -2.40
C LEU A 83 -1.71 -5.40 -1.37
N LEU A 84 -1.45 -5.93 -0.17
CA LEU A 84 -0.81 -5.17 0.91
C LEU A 84 0.62 -4.74 0.58
N GLY A 85 1.36 -5.57 -0.18
CA GLY A 85 2.75 -5.29 -0.55
C GLY A 85 2.91 -4.64 -1.92
N HIS A 86 1.82 -4.22 -2.57
CA HIS A 86 1.89 -3.60 -3.88
C HIS A 86 2.26 -2.13 -3.79
N VAL A 87 3.21 -1.69 -4.63
CA VAL A 87 3.57 -0.28 -4.79
C VAL A 87 3.46 0.08 -6.26
N ASP A 88 2.53 0.99 -6.59
CA ASP A 88 2.34 1.51 -7.94
C ASP A 88 3.48 2.46 -8.33
N LEU A 89 4.56 1.90 -8.87
CA LEU A 89 5.71 2.64 -9.38
C LEU A 89 5.55 3.06 -10.86
N ILE A 90 4.43 2.69 -11.50
CA ILE A 90 4.22 2.91 -12.94
C ILE A 90 4.16 4.40 -13.28
N GLU A 91 3.50 5.20 -12.45
CA GLU A 91 3.35 6.65 -12.64
C GLU A 91 4.69 7.36 -12.60
N LYS A 92 5.61 6.89 -11.73
CA LYS A 92 6.95 7.44 -11.63
C LYS A 92 7.81 7.07 -12.84
N LEU A 93 7.63 5.86 -13.37
CA LEU A 93 8.37 5.38 -14.54
C LEU A 93 7.96 6.11 -15.84
N LEU A 94 6.68 6.43 -16.01
CA LEU A 94 6.17 7.17 -17.18
C LEU A 94 6.78 8.58 -17.30
N ASN A 95 7.23 9.16 -16.20
CA ASN A 95 7.84 10.49 -16.17
C ASN A 95 9.30 10.51 -16.63
N TYR A 96 9.93 9.35 -16.82
CA TYR A 96 11.29 9.26 -17.38
C TYR A 96 11.22 9.12 -18.89
N ALA A 97 11.79 10.10 -19.59
CA ALA A 97 11.99 10.00 -21.03
C ALA A 97 12.93 8.82 -21.34
N PRO A 98 12.66 8.00 -22.38
CA PRO A 98 13.62 7.01 -22.83
C PRO A 98 14.89 7.73 -23.30
N LEU A 99 16.05 7.28 -22.82
CA LEU A 99 17.33 7.74 -23.35
C LEU A 99 17.42 7.27 -24.81
N GLU A 100 17.32 8.20 -25.74
CA GLU A 100 17.56 7.97 -27.17
C GLU A 100 19.02 7.51 -27.34
N LYS A 101 19.21 6.41 -28.09
CA LYS A 101 20.53 5.93 -28.53
C LYS A 101 20.72 6.26 -30.00
#